data_AF-A0AAP8DLC4-F1
#
_entry.id   AF-A0AAP8DLC4-F1
#
_cell.length_a   1.000
_cell.length_b   1.000
_cell.length_c   1.000
_cell.angle_alpha   90.00
_cell.angle_beta   90.00
_cell.angle_gamma   90.00
#
_symmetry.space_group_name_H-M   'P 1'
#
loop_
_entity.id
_entity.type
_entity.pdbx_description
1 polymer ?
#
loop_
_entity_poly.entity_id
_entity_poly.type
_entity_poly.pdbx_seq_one_letter_code
_entity_poly.pdbx_strand_id
1 'polypeptide(L)'
;MDALSEVFVNNWLPGICTFFLGIFYSNIVEKKKLKQKLKNDILEIFIPVFNAGNEISIEIAENAYRNMNGTFQLYKRIYPGMFNKEAERELDRLLKDGFLINGEVNKHYFEPTNIESLIKRL
;
A
#
# COMPACT_ATOMS: atom_id res chain seq x y z
N MET A 1 -40.51 -13.33 -29.44
CA MET A 1 -39.63 -13.66 -28.30
C MET A 1 -40.17 -14.97 -27.75
N ASP A 2 -39.41 -16.06 -27.85
CA ASP A 2 -39.92 -17.40 -27.53
C ASP A 2 -40.12 -17.55 -26.01
N ALA A 3 -41.12 -18.32 -25.58
CA ALA A 3 -41.44 -18.50 -24.15
C ALA A 3 -40.24 -18.99 -23.30
N LEU A 4 -39.32 -19.74 -23.91
CA LEU A 4 -38.05 -20.15 -23.27
C LEU A 4 -37.10 -18.96 -23.00
N SER A 5 -37.10 -17.95 -23.87
CA SER A 5 -36.33 -16.72 -23.68
C SER A 5 -36.88 -15.89 -22.53
N GLU A 6 -38.20 -15.79 -22.37
CA GLU A 6 -38.80 -15.07 -21.23
C GLU A 6 -38.51 -15.77 -19.90
N VAL A 7 -38.62 -17.09 -19.85
CA VAL A 7 -38.31 -17.88 -18.64
C VAL A 7 -36.83 -17.73 -18.27
N PHE A 8 -35.92 -17.75 -19.25
CA PHE A 8 -34.49 -17.56 -18.99
C PHE A 8 -34.16 -16.15 -18.48
N VAL A 9 -34.71 -15.11 -19.12
CA VAL A 9 -34.49 -13.71 -18.74
C VAL A 9 -35.10 -13.39 -17.37
N ASN A 10 -36.27 -13.94 -17.05
CA ASN A 10 -36.96 -13.60 -15.80
C ASN A 10 -36.49 -14.44 -14.59
N ASN A 11 -36.01 -15.67 -14.80
CA ASN A 11 -35.66 -16.57 -13.69
C ASN A 11 -34.15 -16.82 -13.52
N TRP A 12 -33.36 -16.87 -14.61
CA TRP A 12 -31.94 -17.25 -14.56
C TRP A 12 -31.00 -16.05 -14.66
N LEU A 13 -31.31 -15.09 -15.53
CA LEU A 13 -30.47 -13.92 -15.76
C LEU A 13 -30.16 -13.12 -14.47
N PRO A 14 -31.13 -12.85 -13.57
CA PRO A 14 -30.84 -12.14 -12.32
C PRO A 14 -29.86 -12.88 -11.41
N GLY A 15 -29.96 -14.23 -11.35
CA GLY A 15 -29.06 -15.08 -10.57
C GLY A 15 -27.64 -15.06 -11.11
N ILE A 16 -27.49 -15.16 -12.44
CA ILE A 16 -26.20 -15.10 -13.13
C ILE A 16 -25.54 -13.72 -12.92
N CYS A 17 -26.29 -12.64 -13.10
CA CYS A 17 -25.81 -11.28 -12.85
C CYS A 17 -25.34 -11.10 -11.40
N THR A 18 -26.13 -11.58 -10.43
CA THR A 18 -25.79 -11.51 -9.00
C THR A 18 -24.52 -12.29 -8.68
N PHE A 19 -24.35 -13.48 -9.26
CA PHE A 19 -23.16 -14.30 -9.09
C PHE A 19 -21.88 -13.58 -9.57
N PHE A 20 -21.90 -13.03 -10.78
CA PHE A 20 -20.76 -12.27 -11.30
C PHE A 20 -20.52 -10.99 -10.51
N LEU A 21 -21.57 -10.27 -10.10
CA LEU A 21 -21.44 -9.11 -9.21
C LEU A 21 -20.77 -9.48 -7.88
N GLY A 22 -21.11 -10.65 -7.31
CA GLY A 22 -20.46 -11.18 -6.12
C GLY A 22 -18.96 -11.41 -6.31
N ILE A 23 -18.56 -12.01 -7.44
CA ILE A 23 -17.14 -12.21 -7.80
C ILE A 23 -16.42 -10.86 -7.95
N PHE A 24 -17.00 -9.92 -8.71
CA PHE A 24 -16.40 -8.60 -8.90
C PHE A 24 -16.24 -7.85 -7.57
N TYR A 25 -17.26 -7.89 -6.72
CA TYR A 25 -17.21 -7.28 -5.41
C TYR A 25 -16.13 -7.91 -4.52
N SER A 26 -16.05 -9.24 -4.48
CA SER A 26 -15.03 -9.96 -3.70
C SER A 26 -13.62 -9.53 -4.12
N ASN A 27 -13.36 -9.48 -5.42
CA ASN A 27 -12.07 -9.04 -5.97
C ASN A 27 -11.71 -7.61 -5.55
N ILE A 28 -12.68 -6.69 -5.54
CA ILE A 28 -12.47 -5.31 -5.09
C ILE A 28 -12.13 -5.27 -3.59
N VAL A 29 -12.86 -6.03 -2.77
CA VAL A 29 -12.66 -6.10 -1.33
C VAL A 29 -11.30 -6.70 -0.98
N GLU A 30 -10.92 -7.80 -1.61
CA GLU A 30 -9.62 -8.45 -1.43
C GLU A 30 -8.47 -7.52 -1.82
N LYS A 31 -8.61 -6.82 -2.95
CA LYS A 31 -7.63 -5.81 -3.37
C LYS A 31 -7.47 -4.69 -2.34
N LYS A 32 -8.57 -4.19 -1.79
CA LYS A 32 -8.55 -3.17 -0.72
C LYS A 32 -7.88 -3.68 0.55
N LYS A 33 -8.21 -4.91 0.98
CA LYS A 33 -7.61 -5.55 2.16
C LYS A 33 -6.11 -5.75 1.98
N LEU A 34 -5.69 -6.26 0.83
CA LEU A 34 -4.27 -6.41 0.49
C LEU A 34 -3.57 -5.06 0.55
N LYS A 35 -4.09 -4.05 -0.14
CA LYS A 35 -3.53 -2.69 -0.12
C LYS A 35 -3.36 -2.16 1.30
N GLN A 36 -4.36 -2.31 2.15
CA GLN A 36 -4.28 -1.86 3.55
C GLN A 36 -3.19 -2.61 4.32
N LYS A 37 -3.11 -3.94 4.15
CA LYS A 37 -2.07 -4.75 4.78
C LYS A 37 -0.67 -4.27 4.39
N LEU A 38 -0.41 -4.10 3.09
CA LEU A 38 0.90 -3.66 2.61
C LEU A 38 1.33 -2.31 3.22
N LYS A 39 0.38 -1.40 3.44
CA LYS A 39 0.65 -0.11 4.09
C LYS A 39 0.95 -0.27 5.57
N ASN A 40 0.17 -1.10 6.26
CA ASN A 40 0.37 -1.37 7.68
C ASN A 40 1.74 -1.99 7.92
N ASP A 41 2.17 -2.95 7.10
CA ASP A 41 3.48 -3.58 7.23
C ASP A 41 4.63 -2.55 7.13
N ILE A 42 4.50 -1.55 6.25
CA ILE A 42 5.48 -0.45 6.14
C ILE A 42 5.42 0.47 7.37
N LEU A 43 4.21 0.81 7.83
CA LEU A 43 4.01 1.65 9.02
C LEU A 43 4.51 0.98 10.32
N GLU A 44 4.38 -0.34 10.44
CA GLU A 44 4.87 -1.12 11.58
C GLU A 44 6.40 -1.07 11.68
N ILE A 45 7.11 -0.90 10.56
CA ILE A 45 8.55 -0.65 10.55
C ILE A 45 8.85 0.82 10.90
N PHE A 46 8.08 1.75 10.32
CA PHE A 46 8.37 3.19 10.40
C PHE A 46 8.04 3.81 11.77
N ILE A 47 6.83 3.60 12.28
CA ILE A 47 6.30 4.32 13.45
C ILE A 47 7.14 4.11 14.71
N PRO A 48 7.54 2.87 15.09
CA PRO A 48 8.28 2.64 16.33
C PRO A 48 9.66 3.30 16.35
N VAL A 49 10.26 3.54 15.18
CA VAL A 49 11.60 4.12 15.08
C VAL A 49 11.51 5.63 14.93
N PHE A 50 10.72 6.13 13.98
CA PHE A 50 10.75 7.55 13.62
C PHE A 50 9.69 8.41 14.31
N ASN A 51 8.70 7.80 14.95
CA ASN A 51 7.55 8.51 15.54
C ASN A 51 7.41 8.29 17.06
N ALA A 52 8.29 7.49 17.69
CA ALA A 52 8.19 7.13 19.11
C ALA A 52 8.69 8.23 20.08
N GLY A 53 9.28 9.32 19.57
CA GLY A 53 9.75 10.45 20.39
C GLY A 53 10.94 10.14 21.31
N ASN A 54 11.50 8.93 21.24
CA ASN A 54 12.64 8.49 22.02
C ASN A 54 13.95 8.76 21.26
N GLU A 55 15.05 8.91 22.00
CA GLU A 55 16.39 8.90 21.38
C GLU A 55 16.65 7.54 20.75
N ILE A 56 16.97 7.54 19.45
CA ILE A 56 17.32 6.34 18.68
C ILE A 56 18.75 6.46 18.17
N SER A 57 19.45 5.33 18.08
CA SER A 57 20.75 5.31 17.43
C SER A 57 20.60 5.45 15.91
N ILE A 58 21.61 6.04 15.26
CA ILE A 58 21.67 6.14 13.79
C ILE A 58 21.61 4.75 13.15
N GLU A 59 22.22 3.73 13.77
CA GLU A 59 22.20 2.36 13.28
C GLU A 59 20.77 1.76 13.26
N ILE A 60 19.98 1.98 14.32
CA ILE A 60 18.59 1.54 14.38
C ILE A 60 17.76 2.25 13.30
N ALA A 61 17.94 3.55 13.13
CA ALA A 61 17.26 4.35 12.13
C ALA A 61 17.60 3.90 10.71
N GLU A 62 18.89 3.66 10.42
CA GLU A 62 19.34 3.18 9.12
C GLU A 62 18.80 1.78 8.80
N ASN A 63 18.79 0.89 9.80
CA ASN A 63 18.23 -0.45 9.64
C ASN A 63 16.71 -0.40 9.37
N ALA A 64 15.97 0.43 10.10
CA ALA A 64 14.55 0.65 9.86
C ALA A 64 14.28 1.21 8.46
N TYR A 65 15.08 2.17 8.01
CA TYR A 65 15.02 2.68 6.64
C TYR A 65 15.26 1.57 5.60
N ARG A 66 16.32 0.76 5.76
CA ARG A 66 16.63 -0.33 4.83
C ARG A 66 15.50 -1.36 4.76
N ASN A 67 14.95 -1.73 5.91
CA ASN A 67 13.83 -2.66 5.99
C ASN A 67 12.57 -2.09 5.34
N MET A 68 12.25 -0.83 5.62
CA MET A 68 11.11 -0.13 5.03
C MET A 68 11.25 -0.05 3.49
N ASN A 69 12.41 0.36 2.99
CA ASN A 69 12.67 0.45 1.55
C ASN A 69 12.63 -0.93 0.89
N GLY A 70 13.27 -1.94 1.49
CA GLY A 70 13.23 -3.32 1.01
C GLY A 70 11.79 -3.85 0.89
N THR A 71 10.98 -3.68 1.93
CA THR A 71 9.56 -4.07 1.95
C THR A 71 8.76 -3.34 0.87
N PHE A 72 8.94 -2.02 0.74
CA PHE A 72 8.24 -1.23 -0.28
C PHE A 72 8.58 -1.66 -1.70
N GLN A 73 9.87 -1.85 -2.02
CA GLN A 73 10.29 -2.30 -3.36
C GLN A 73 9.82 -3.73 -3.66
N LEU A 74 9.82 -4.62 -2.66
CA LEU A 74 9.29 -5.97 -2.79
C LEU A 74 7.80 -5.94 -3.15
N TYR A 75 7.02 -5.11 -2.46
CA TYR A 75 5.58 -4.98 -2.70
C TYR A 75 5.25 -4.39 -4.06
N LYS A 76 5.99 -3.37 -4.53
CA LYS A 76 5.86 -2.85 -5.89
C LYS A 76 6.12 -3.93 -6.95
N ARG A 77 7.10 -4.81 -6.70
CA ARG A 77 7.46 -5.90 -7.62
C ARG A 77 6.40 -6.99 -7.68
N ILE A 78 5.90 -7.43 -6.52
CA ILE A 78 4.93 -8.54 -6.43
C ILE A 78 3.52 -8.07 -6.84
N TYR A 79 3.16 -6.84 -6.50
CA TYR A 79 1.83 -6.27 -6.72
C TYR A 79 1.89 -4.96 -7.53
N PRO A 80 2.24 -5.03 -8.82
CA PRO A 80 2.35 -3.85 -9.65
C PRO A 80 1.01 -3.09 -9.75
N GLY A 81 1.06 -1.78 -9.57
CA GLY A 81 -0.13 -0.91 -9.66
C GLY A 81 -1.12 -1.06 -8.49
N MET A 82 -0.68 -1.62 -7.36
CA MET A 82 -1.50 -1.71 -6.14
C MET A 82 -1.64 -0.39 -5.42
N PHE A 83 -0.58 0.42 -5.41
CA PHE A 83 -0.54 1.70 -4.73
C PHE A 83 -1.04 2.84 -5.64
N ASN A 84 -1.38 3.96 -5.00
CA ASN A 84 -1.62 5.21 -5.68
C ASN A 84 -0.32 5.65 -6.38
N LYS A 85 -0.36 5.84 -7.69
CA LYS A 85 0.82 6.15 -8.53
C LYS A 85 1.55 7.45 -8.14
N GLU A 86 0.85 8.41 -7.55
CA GLU A 86 1.44 9.67 -7.10
C GLU A 86 2.21 9.46 -5.79
N ALA A 87 1.52 8.91 -4.78
CA ALA A 87 2.14 8.57 -3.49
C ALA A 87 3.29 7.56 -3.64
N GLU A 88 3.15 6.57 -4.53
CA GLU A 88 4.20 5.62 -4.84
C GLU A 88 5.44 6.31 -5.38
N ARG A 89 5.29 7.25 -6.33
CA ARG A 89 6.41 8.00 -6.91
C ARG A 89 7.05 8.96 -5.91
N GLU A 90 6.25 9.63 -5.09
CA GLU A 90 6.74 10.49 -4.01
C GLU A 90 7.59 9.70 -3.02
N LEU A 91 7.10 8.53 -2.59
CA LEU A 91 7.82 7.68 -1.63
C LEU A 91 9.08 7.07 -2.27
N ASP A 92 9.02 6.66 -3.53
CA ASP A 92 10.17 6.12 -4.25
C ASP A 92 11.32 7.14 -4.36
N ARG A 93 10.98 8.42 -4.58
CA ARG A 93 11.97 9.51 -4.61
C ARG A 93 12.60 9.71 -3.23
N LEU A 94 11.78 9.84 -2.19
CA LEU A 94 12.26 10.03 -0.82
C LEU A 94 13.20 8.90 -0.39
N LEU A 95 12.83 7.65 -0.67
CA LEU A 95 13.65 6.50 -0.30
C LEU A 95 14.91 6.35 -1.14
N LYS A 96 14.92 6.84 -2.39
CA LYS A 96 16.10 6.77 -3.25
C LYS A 96 17.24 7.66 -2.76
N ASP A 97 16.91 8.78 -2.12
CA ASP A 97 17.90 9.71 -1.57
C ASP A 97 18.66 9.13 -0.36
N GLY A 98 18.13 8.06 0.24
CA GLY A 98 18.76 7.36 1.35
C GLY A 98 18.51 8.03 2.71
N PHE A 99 18.86 7.30 3.77
CA PHE A 99 18.76 7.81 5.14
C PHE A 99 19.89 8.78 5.50
N LEU A 100 21.11 8.54 5.00
CA LEU A 100 22.28 9.40 5.20
C LEU A 100 22.71 10.02 3.87
N ILE A 101 22.84 11.35 3.84
CA ILE A 101 23.36 12.12 2.70
C ILE A 101 24.62 12.83 3.18
N ASN A 102 25.77 12.51 2.59
CA ASN A 102 27.08 13.07 2.98
C ASN A 102 27.42 12.90 4.48
N GLY A 103 26.92 11.84 5.12
CA GLY A 103 27.15 11.56 6.55
C GLY A 103 26.17 12.26 7.50
N GLU A 104 25.23 13.06 6.99
CA GLU A 104 24.16 13.68 7.77
C GLU A 104 22.82 12.97 7.54
N VAL A 105 21.95 12.99 8.54
CA VAL A 105 20.59 12.45 8.43
C VAL A 105 19.81 13.27 7.39
N ASN A 106 19.19 12.56 6.44
CA ASN A 106 18.34 13.17 5.43
C ASN A 106 17.20 13.94 6.10
N LYS A 107 17.05 15.21 5.71
CA LYS A 107 16.15 16.16 6.37
C LYS A 107 14.69 15.72 6.38
N HIS A 108 14.27 14.90 5.41
CA HIS A 108 12.93 14.34 5.37
C HIS A 108 12.58 13.52 6.62
N TYR A 109 13.56 12.91 7.28
CA TYR A 109 13.34 12.11 8.49
C TYR A 109 13.19 12.96 9.77
N PHE A 110 13.43 14.27 9.71
CA PHE A 110 13.05 15.20 10.78
C PHE A 110 11.56 15.58 10.73
N GLU A 111 10.86 15.21 9.65
CA GLU A 111 9.42 15.43 9.49
C GLU A 111 8.68 14.08 9.37
N PRO A 112 8.72 13.23 10.41
CA PRO A 112 8.22 11.86 10.32
C PRO A 112 6.72 11.78 10.00
N THR A 113 5.95 12.79 10.39
CA THR A 113 4.51 12.90 10.06
C THR A 113 4.25 12.99 8.55
N ASN A 114 5.15 13.62 7.80
CA ASN A 114 5.01 13.74 6.34
C ASN A 114 5.24 12.38 5.66
N ILE A 115 6.23 11.62 6.13
CA ILE A 115 6.49 10.26 5.64
C ILE A 115 5.34 9.32 6.02
N GLU A 116 4.84 9.39 7.25
CA GLU A 116 3.68 8.60 7.68
C GLU A 116 2.44 8.88 6.83
N SER A 117 2.14 10.16 6.59
CA SER A 117 1.03 10.60 5.74
C SER A 117 1.17 10.07 4.31
N LEU A 118 2.40 10.09 3.77
CA LEU A 118 2.71 9.55 2.46
C LEU A 118 2.47 8.03 2.38
N ILE A 119 2.93 7.27 3.38
CA ILE A 119 2.67 5.82 3.47
C ILE A 119 1.17 5.54 3.60
N LYS A 120 0.43 6.38 4.34
CA LYS A 120 -1.04 6.30 4.43
C LYS A 120 -1.76 6.70 3.13
N ARG A 121 -1.11 7.41 2.20
CA ARG A 121 -1.67 7.75 0.88
C ARG A 121 -1.38 6.72 -0.21
N LEU A 122 -0.41 5.81 0.01
CA LEU A 122 -0.19 4.64 -0.86
C LEU A 122 -1.51 3.93 -1.15
#